data_AF-A0A1Y2C7N1-F1
#
_entry.id   AF-A0A1Y2C7N1-F1
#
_cell.length_a   1.000
_cell.length_b   1.000
_cell.length_c   1.000
_cell.angle_alpha   90.00
_cell.angle_beta   90.00
_cell.angle_gamma   90.00
#
_symmetry.space_group_name_H-M   'P 1'
#
loop_
_entity.id
_entity.type
_entity.pdbx_description
1 polymer ?
#
loop_
_entity_poly.entity_id
_entity_poly.type
_entity_poly.pdbx_seq_one_letter_code
_entity_poly.pdbx_strand_id
1 'polypeptide(L)'
;MSVNHGNWHWIERNCLKWAQTHLKRSIMLIDPKESNGMTVTSVVSIEGQADINQRKGKLITVFDLQFVVTWKGTDLGGQPACGQISVVDFMHDTDLDELEYFINVDNKAQQQSASKQVETQLIPKIKAILSTFSQDMLNENSKNLLNDSGSAPSSPQPVHKAATAQAVTPKSPTTSSSSLTSPTSPPKKVRTTTVNLESQFLCTASDLYDTLLNPARVRVWSKDSKTDFVAKKGEPYILFSGAVSGTFVDLVPCSKITKKWKVKGWAEASTVTITIDEFDDVGCKMGVVIRGVPVDEEGVVKRNWEGYYFEPIRGALERCKDIPKVTPVVSGKKGSSDGWRGWDAGKGKGVESGGLSVYAKAAVVVVVVAILVATIAGSRL
;
A
#
# COMPACT_ATOMS: atom_id res chain seq x y z
N MET A 1 9.11 41.26 -29.43
CA MET A 1 8.76 40.59 -28.18
C MET A 1 8.27 41.66 -27.22
N SER A 2 7.04 41.55 -26.75
CA SER A 2 6.46 42.46 -25.76
C SER A 2 7.12 42.17 -24.41
N VAL A 3 8.08 42.99 -23.99
CA VAL A 3 8.69 42.89 -22.66
C VAL A 3 7.68 43.44 -21.62
N ASN A 4 7.45 42.71 -20.52
CA ASN A 4 6.54 43.11 -19.45
C ASN A 4 7.15 44.23 -18.59
N HIS A 5 7.37 45.40 -19.20
CA HIS A 5 7.93 46.57 -18.55
C HIS A 5 7.07 46.95 -17.35
N GLY A 6 7.61 46.80 -16.14
CA GLY A 6 6.97 47.19 -14.89
C GLY A 6 5.96 46.19 -14.30
N ASN A 7 5.88 44.95 -14.81
CA ASN A 7 4.99 43.92 -14.27
C ASN A 7 3.49 44.30 -14.32
N TRP A 8 3.10 45.06 -15.34
CA TRP A 8 1.72 45.55 -15.53
C TRP A 8 0.84 44.59 -16.35
N HIS A 9 1.42 43.65 -17.09
CA HIS A 9 0.67 42.61 -17.77
C HIS A 9 0.39 41.44 -16.82
N TRP A 10 -0.87 41.01 -16.79
CA TRP A 10 -1.28 39.80 -16.07
C TRP A 10 -0.53 38.61 -16.64
N ILE A 11 0.26 37.94 -15.80
CA ILE A 11 0.89 36.66 -16.13
C ILE A 11 0.21 35.61 -15.26
N GLU A 12 -0.40 34.64 -15.93
CA GLU A 12 -0.99 33.44 -15.34
C GLU A 12 -0.23 32.24 -15.86
N ARG A 13 0.23 31.40 -14.95
CA ARG A 13 0.93 30.17 -15.29
C ARG A 13 0.24 28.98 -14.64
N ASN A 14 -0.25 28.09 -15.47
CA ASN A 14 -0.78 26.81 -15.02
C ASN A 14 0.34 25.92 -14.46
N CYS A 15 0.13 25.49 -13.23
CA CYS A 15 1.04 24.67 -12.44
C CYS A 15 0.37 23.36 -11.99
N LEU A 16 -0.80 22.99 -12.51
CA LEU A 16 -1.52 21.78 -12.11
C LEU A 16 -0.65 20.52 -12.29
N LYS A 17 0.03 20.38 -13.43
CA LYS A 17 0.92 19.24 -13.68
C LYS A 17 2.10 19.17 -12.69
N TRP A 18 2.60 20.34 -12.30
CA TRP A 18 3.61 20.44 -11.25
C TRP A 18 3.02 20.02 -9.90
N ALA A 19 1.84 20.51 -9.54
CA ALA A 19 1.15 20.20 -8.29
C ALA A 19 0.91 18.69 -8.15
N GLN A 20 0.40 18.05 -9.20
CA GLN A 20 0.19 16.60 -9.27
C GLN A 20 1.48 15.83 -9.00
N THR A 21 2.57 16.23 -9.67
CA THR A 21 3.88 15.57 -9.54
C THR A 21 4.47 15.78 -8.15
N HIS A 22 4.40 17.02 -7.64
CA HIS A 22 4.96 17.41 -6.36
C HIS A 22 4.22 16.72 -5.20
N LEU A 23 2.89 16.82 -5.13
CA LEU A 23 2.09 16.17 -4.09
C LEU A 23 2.26 14.65 -4.11
N LYS A 24 2.20 14.03 -5.30
CA LYS A 24 2.42 12.59 -5.42
C LYS A 24 3.77 12.17 -4.87
N ARG A 25 4.84 12.88 -5.23
CA ARG A 25 6.19 12.62 -4.71
C ARG A 25 6.25 12.81 -3.20
N SER A 26 5.78 13.95 -2.69
CA SER A 26 5.93 14.32 -1.28
C SER A 26 5.12 13.40 -0.36
N ILE A 27 3.88 13.07 -0.72
CA ILE A 27 3.02 12.17 0.06
C ILE A 27 3.56 10.73 0.08
N MET A 28 4.08 10.24 -1.05
CA MET A 28 4.69 8.90 -1.12
C MET A 28 5.97 8.76 -0.30
N LEU A 29 6.60 9.87 0.09
CA LEU A 29 7.84 9.91 0.87
C LEU A 29 7.61 9.94 2.39
N ILE A 30 6.35 9.90 2.87
CA ILE A 30 6.05 9.80 4.30
C ILE A 30 6.71 8.52 4.86
N ASP A 31 7.65 8.69 5.80
CA ASP A 31 8.37 7.56 6.41
C ASP A 31 7.44 6.77 7.34
N PRO A 32 7.25 5.45 7.11
CA PRO A 32 6.45 4.59 7.98
C PRO A 32 6.87 4.61 9.45
N LYS A 33 8.13 4.92 9.76
CA LYS A 33 8.62 5.00 11.15
C LYS A 33 8.02 6.19 11.90
N GLU A 34 7.70 7.27 11.19
CA GLU A 34 7.14 8.48 11.78
C GLU A 34 5.61 8.44 11.91
N SER A 35 4.97 7.45 11.29
CA SER A 35 3.52 7.26 11.21
C SER A 35 3.07 5.92 11.82
N ASN A 36 3.83 5.39 12.80
CA ASN A 36 3.52 4.15 13.51
C ASN A 36 3.25 2.94 12.58
N GLY A 37 4.01 2.83 11.49
CA GLY A 37 3.88 1.77 10.49
C GLY A 37 2.82 2.02 9.42
N MET A 38 2.07 3.12 9.50
CA MET A 38 1.11 3.49 8.45
C MET A 38 1.86 4.02 7.21
N THR A 39 1.47 3.55 6.04
CA THR A 39 2.17 3.87 4.79
C THR A 39 1.15 4.25 3.73
N VAL A 40 1.40 5.34 3.01
CA VAL A 40 0.65 5.66 1.79
C VAL A 40 1.19 4.77 0.67
N THR A 41 0.31 3.99 0.03
CA THR A 41 0.69 3.03 -1.01
C THR A 41 0.59 3.60 -2.40
N SER A 42 -0.41 4.44 -2.64
CA SER A 42 -0.63 5.08 -3.93
C SER A 42 -1.32 6.43 -3.74
N VAL A 43 -1.05 7.36 -4.66
CA VAL A 43 -1.86 8.55 -4.87
C VAL A 43 -2.69 8.28 -6.12
N VAL A 44 -3.99 8.17 -5.90
CA VAL A 44 -4.98 7.66 -6.84
C VAL A 44 -5.34 8.76 -7.84
N SER A 45 -5.80 9.90 -7.34
CA SER A 45 -6.15 11.07 -8.15
C SER A 45 -5.68 12.35 -7.47
N ILE A 46 -5.35 13.36 -8.29
CA ILE A 46 -5.13 14.75 -7.87
C ILE A 46 -5.78 15.61 -8.96
N GLU A 47 -6.84 16.32 -8.60
CA GLU A 47 -7.68 17.09 -9.50
C GLU A 47 -7.86 18.51 -8.98
N GLY A 48 -8.36 19.40 -9.84
CA GLY A 48 -8.59 20.81 -9.51
C GLY A 48 -7.71 21.75 -10.33
N GLN A 49 -7.35 22.89 -9.74
CA GLN A 49 -6.63 23.97 -10.38
C GLN A 49 -5.47 24.44 -9.50
N ALA A 50 -4.39 24.87 -10.14
CA ALA A 50 -3.22 25.41 -9.46
C ALA A 50 -2.49 26.34 -10.42
N ASP A 51 -2.53 27.63 -10.11
CA ASP A 51 -2.01 28.69 -10.96
C ASP A 51 -1.17 29.66 -10.14
N ILE A 52 -0.09 30.14 -10.77
CA ILE A 52 0.69 31.26 -10.24
C ILE A 52 0.33 32.49 -11.04
N ASN A 53 -0.11 33.53 -10.32
CA ASN A 53 -0.46 34.81 -10.89
C ASN A 53 0.55 35.87 -10.46
N GLN A 54 0.84 36.83 -11.34
CA GLN A 54 1.66 37.99 -11.00
C GLN A 54 0.79 39.24 -10.89
N ARG A 55 0.72 39.82 -9.68
CA ARG A 55 -0.07 41.02 -9.40
C ARG A 55 0.77 42.05 -8.66
N LYS A 56 0.88 43.26 -9.22
CA LYS A 56 1.61 44.40 -8.62
C LYS A 56 3.05 44.03 -8.19
N GLY A 57 3.77 43.31 -9.04
CA GLY A 57 5.14 42.90 -8.71
C GLY A 57 5.28 41.66 -7.83
N LYS A 58 4.18 41.10 -7.30
CA LYS A 58 4.19 39.94 -6.42
C LYS A 58 3.61 38.71 -7.11
N LEU A 59 4.27 37.56 -6.94
CA LEU A 59 3.71 36.28 -7.31
C LEU A 59 2.75 35.81 -6.21
N ILE A 60 1.56 35.39 -6.61
CA ILE A 60 0.54 34.82 -5.74
C ILE A 60 0.16 33.43 -6.27
N THR A 61 0.00 32.47 -5.39
CA THR A 61 -0.54 31.15 -5.73
C THR A 61 -2.04 31.17 -5.56
N VAL A 62 -2.76 30.63 -6.52
CA VAL A 62 -4.19 30.34 -6.42
C VAL A 62 -4.34 28.87 -6.76
N PHE A 63 -4.83 28.08 -5.83
CA PHE A 63 -5.07 26.67 -6.05
C PHE A 63 -6.31 26.24 -5.28
N ASP A 64 -6.94 25.21 -5.82
CA ASP A 64 -8.09 24.49 -5.28
C ASP A 64 -7.90 23.06 -5.79
N LEU A 65 -7.51 22.18 -4.88
CA LEU A 65 -7.14 20.81 -5.20
C LEU A 65 -7.92 19.82 -4.34
N GLN A 66 -8.35 18.74 -4.98
CA GLN A 66 -8.84 17.54 -4.31
C GLN A 66 -7.96 16.35 -4.68
N PHE A 67 -7.78 15.42 -3.76
CA PHE A 67 -6.97 14.24 -4.04
C PHE A 67 -7.35 13.04 -3.18
N VAL A 68 -7.11 11.86 -3.72
CA VAL A 68 -7.38 10.57 -3.07
C VAL A 68 -6.07 9.80 -2.92
N VAL A 69 -5.83 9.28 -1.72
CA VAL A 69 -4.66 8.45 -1.42
C VAL A 69 -5.08 7.13 -0.81
N THR A 70 -4.46 6.03 -1.23
CA THR A 70 -4.61 4.72 -0.58
C THR A 70 -3.54 4.57 0.50
N TRP A 71 -3.92 4.05 1.66
CA TRP A 71 -3.04 3.77 2.77
C TRP A 71 -3.17 2.34 3.27
N LYS A 72 -2.11 1.84 3.91
CA LYS A 72 -2.08 0.57 4.65
C LYS A 72 -1.44 0.77 6.02
N GLY A 73 -1.86 -0.01 7.00
CA GLY A 73 -1.33 0.04 8.34
C GLY A 73 -2.05 -0.94 9.25
N THR A 74 -2.25 -0.52 10.50
CA THR A 74 -3.00 -1.28 11.50
C THR A 74 -4.06 -0.41 12.16
N ASP A 75 -5.13 -1.03 12.62
CA ASP A 75 -6.10 -0.38 13.49
C ASP A 75 -5.59 -0.28 14.95
N LEU A 76 -6.39 0.32 15.84
CA LEU A 76 -6.06 0.42 17.28
C LEU A 76 -5.81 -0.94 17.96
N GLY A 77 -6.38 -2.03 17.41
CA GLY A 77 -6.20 -3.39 17.91
C GLY A 77 -4.97 -4.10 17.32
N GLY A 78 -4.14 -3.39 16.57
CA GLY A 78 -2.99 -3.95 15.87
C GLY A 78 -3.36 -4.87 14.70
N GLN A 79 -4.62 -4.84 14.25
CA GLN A 79 -5.07 -5.64 13.12
C GLN A 79 -4.71 -4.94 11.81
N PRO A 80 -4.20 -5.68 10.81
CA PRO A 80 -4.11 -5.23 9.43
C PRO A 80 -5.32 -4.42 8.97
N ALA A 81 -5.09 -3.21 8.46
CA ALA A 81 -6.13 -2.37 7.89
C ALA A 81 -5.58 -1.59 6.69
N CYS A 82 -6.45 -1.28 5.76
CA CYS A 82 -6.17 -0.44 4.60
C CYS A 82 -7.44 0.27 4.15
N GLY A 83 -7.27 1.31 3.36
CA GLY A 83 -8.37 2.11 2.86
C GLY A 83 -7.88 3.34 2.14
N GLN A 84 -8.76 4.32 1.99
CA GLN A 84 -8.51 5.57 1.29
C GLN A 84 -8.74 6.78 2.18
N ILE A 85 -8.03 7.85 1.88
CA ILE A 85 -8.27 9.20 2.40
C ILE A 85 -8.57 10.09 1.20
N SER A 86 -9.72 10.74 1.22
CA SER A 86 -10.13 11.72 0.21
C SER A 86 -10.08 13.10 0.83
N VAL A 87 -9.14 13.93 0.39
CA VAL A 87 -9.10 15.36 0.73
C VAL A 87 -9.91 16.08 -0.33
N VAL A 88 -11.01 16.72 0.09
CA VAL A 88 -11.97 17.32 -0.86
C VAL A 88 -11.70 18.79 -1.12
N ASP A 89 -11.10 19.47 -0.14
CA ASP A 89 -10.92 20.91 -0.20
C ASP A 89 -9.54 21.31 0.32
N PHE A 90 -8.58 21.47 -0.59
CA PHE A 90 -7.26 22.02 -0.31
C PHE A 90 -7.01 23.25 -1.18
N MET A 91 -7.30 24.42 -0.63
CA MET A 91 -7.14 25.73 -1.28
C MET A 91 -6.00 26.56 -0.69
N HIS A 92 -5.69 27.65 -1.38
CA HIS A 92 -4.68 28.64 -0.98
C HIS A 92 -4.92 29.34 0.36
N ASP A 93 -6.16 29.35 0.86
CA ASP A 93 -6.61 29.99 2.09
C ASP A 93 -7.22 29.00 3.10
N THR A 94 -7.22 27.69 2.80
CA THR A 94 -7.69 26.66 3.72
C THR A 94 -6.83 26.64 4.98
N ASP A 95 -7.47 26.78 6.15
CA ASP A 95 -6.82 26.46 7.41
C ASP A 95 -6.62 24.94 7.49
N LEU A 96 -5.36 24.50 7.55
CA LEU A 96 -5.03 23.09 7.59
C LEU A 96 -5.54 22.41 8.85
N ASP A 97 -5.82 23.13 9.94
CA ASP A 97 -6.46 22.54 11.12
C ASP A 97 -7.90 22.12 10.85
N GLU A 98 -8.61 22.87 9.99
CA GLU A 98 -9.99 22.62 9.55
C GLU A 98 -10.11 21.83 8.24
N LEU A 99 -8.99 21.33 7.70
CA LEU A 99 -8.94 20.55 6.45
C LEU A 99 -10.03 19.47 6.41
N GLU A 100 -10.89 19.51 5.38
CA GLU A 100 -11.97 18.54 5.19
C GLU A 100 -11.45 17.29 4.45
N TYR A 101 -11.63 16.13 5.08
CA TYR A 101 -11.25 14.85 4.50
C TYR A 101 -12.18 13.72 4.94
N PHE A 102 -12.31 12.72 4.09
CA PHE A 102 -13.06 11.50 4.35
C PHE A 102 -12.12 10.30 4.40
N ILE A 103 -12.25 9.47 5.44
CA ILE A 103 -11.51 8.22 5.55
C ILE A 103 -12.47 7.08 5.24
N ASN A 104 -12.18 6.31 4.21
CA ASN A 104 -12.90 5.07 3.90
C ASN A 104 -12.00 3.87 4.24
N VAL A 105 -12.48 2.96 5.07
CA VAL A 105 -11.77 1.72 5.41
C VAL A 105 -12.40 0.56 4.64
N ASP A 106 -11.56 -0.24 3.98
CA ASP A 106 -12.03 -1.31 3.10
C ASP A 106 -12.77 -2.42 3.85
N ASN A 107 -12.43 -2.62 5.13
CA ASN A 107 -13.20 -3.44 6.04
C ASN A 107 -14.05 -2.54 6.95
N LYS A 108 -15.36 -2.51 6.69
CA LYS A 108 -16.31 -1.66 7.44
C LYS A 108 -16.36 -1.97 8.94
N ALA A 109 -16.06 -3.21 9.35
CA ALA A 109 -15.98 -3.56 10.76
C ALA A 109 -14.84 -2.84 11.50
N GLN A 110 -13.80 -2.40 10.78
CA GLN A 110 -12.64 -1.69 11.32
C GLN A 110 -12.72 -0.17 11.10
N GLN A 111 -13.81 0.35 10.51
CA GLN A 111 -13.92 1.75 10.12
C GLN A 111 -13.54 2.70 11.26
N GLN A 112 -14.18 2.56 12.42
CA GLN A 112 -13.93 3.47 13.54
C GLN A 112 -12.52 3.33 14.14
N SER A 113 -12.02 2.09 14.31
CA SER A 113 -10.73 1.85 14.94
C SER A 113 -9.55 2.24 14.05
N ALA A 114 -9.66 2.03 12.74
CA ALA A 114 -8.62 2.37 11.79
C ALA A 114 -8.64 3.86 11.41
N SER A 115 -9.82 4.49 11.23
CA SER A 115 -9.91 5.94 11.00
C SER A 115 -9.23 6.74 12.11
N LYS A 116 -9.41 6.35 13.38
CA LYS A 116 -8.75 7.02 14.50
C LYS A 116 -7.22 6.91 14.45
N GLN A 117 -6.67 5.78 13.97
CA GLN A 117 -5.22 5.65 13.75
C GLN A 117 -4.74 6.55 12.62
N VAL A 118 -5.46 6.56 11.49
CA VAL A 118 -5.18 7.43 10.34
C VAL A 118 -5.15 8.90 10.77
N GLU A 119 -6.16 9.37 11.49
CA GLU A 119 -6.28 10.74 12.01
C GLU A 119 -5.12 11.11 12.94
N THR A 120 -4.66 10.17 13.77
CA THR A 120 -3.62 10.45 14.75
C THR A 120 -2.22 10.39 14.14
N GLN A 121 -1.98 9.48 13.18
CA GLN A 121 -0.62 9.13 12.75
C GLN A 121 -0.29 9.62 11.33
N LEU A 122 -1.28 9.66 10.43
CA LEU A 122 -1.04 9.91 9.00
C LEU A 122 -1.52 11.30 8.56
N ILE A 123 -2.71 11.73 9.01
CA ILE A 123 -3.24 13.08 8.67
C ILE A 123 -2.29 14.21 9.08
N PRO A 124 -1.64 14.22 10.27
CA PRO A 124 -0.71 15.29 10.63
C PRO A 124 0.50 15.36 9.69
N LYS A 125 0.96 14.22 9.16
CA LYS A 125 2.06 14.14 8.19
C LYS A 125 1.66 14.67 6.83
N ILE A 126 0.43 14.36 6.39
CA ILE A 126 -0.15 14.94 5.18
C ILE A 126 -0.28 16.46 5.35
N LYS A 127 -0.87 16.94 6.45
CA LYS A 127 -0.98 18.38 6.75
C LYS A 127 0.38 19.09 6.75
N ALA A 128 1.43 18.47 7.31
CA ALA A 128 2.78 19.02 7.27
C ALA A 128 3.29 19.22 5.82
N ILE A 129 3.04 18.27 4.92
CA ILE A 129 3.37 18.41 3.49
C ILE A 129 2.53 19.52 2.83
N LEU A 130 1.23 19.56 3.10
CA LEU A 130 0.35 20.59 2.54
C LEU A 130 0.75 22.00 2.99
N SER A 131 1.28 22.15 4.21
CA SER A 131 1.72 23.45 4.74
C SER A 131 2.88 24.08 3.99
N THR A 132 3.73 23.30 3.32
CA THR A 132 4.85 23.82 2.53
C THR A 132 4.51 24.02 1.06
N PHE A 133 3.37 23.48 0.61
CA PHE A 133 3.00 23.39 -0.80
C PHE A 133 3.03 24.74 -1.53
N SER A 134 2.46 25.80 -0.95
CA SER A 134 2.44 27.13 -1.59
C SER A 134 3.85 27.71 -1.76
N GLN A 135 4.73 27.50 -0.78
CA GLN A 135 6.11 27.95 -0.86
C GLN A 135 6.89 27.16 -1.90
N ASP A 136 6.71 25.84 -1.94
CA ASP A 136 7.34 24.96 -2.92
C ASP A 136 6.89 25.31 -4.34
N MET A 137 5.61 25.62 -4.52
CA MET A 137 5.02 26.06 -5.78
C MET A 137 5.70 27.32 -6.30
N LEU A 138 5.86 28.33 -5.44
CA LEU A 138 6.59 29.56 -5.79
C LEU A 138 8.06 29.27 -6.09
N ASN A 139 8.77 28.53 -5.25
CA ASN A 139 10.20 28.29 -5.37
C ASN A 139 10.57 27.53 -6.66
N GLU A 140 9.76 26.53 -7.04
CA GLU A 140 10.03 25.70 -8.20
C GLU A 140 9.58 26.33 -9.52
N ASN A 141 8.59 27.23 -9.51
CA ASN A 141 7.98 27.78 -10.72
C ASN A 141 8.25 29.27 -10.97
N SER A 142 8.81 30.01 -10.01
CA SER A 142 9.04 31.47 -10.11
C SER A 142 10.30 31.90 -10.89
N LYS A 143 11.28 31.00 -11.10
CA LYS A 143 12.62 31.34 -11.62
C LYS A 143 12.66 32.05 -12.98
N ASN A 144 11.59 31.97 -13.78
CA ASN A 144 11.49 32.66 -15.08
C ASN A 144 10.37 33.72 -15.14
N LEU A 145 9.58 33.90 -14.07
CA LEU A 145 8.41 34.80 -14.07
C LEU A 145 8.73 36.22 -13.60
N LEU A 146 9.86 36.40 -12.90
CA LEU A 146 10.30 37.69 -12.37
C LEU A 146 11.36 38.37 -13.28
N ASN A 147 11.98 37.62 -14.19
CA ASN A 147 13.13 38.05 -14.99
C ASN A 147 12.81 38.44 -16.46
N ASP A 148 11.54 38.51 -16.88
CA ASP A 148 11.18 39.05 -18.21
C ASP A 148 11.25 40.59 -18.27
N SER A 149 12.22 41.14 -17.53
CA SER A 149 12.62 42.54 -17.48
C SER A 149 14.01 42.63 -18.09
N GLY A 150 14.10 42.53 -19.41
CA GLY A 150 15.29 42.95 -20.16
C GLY A 150 16.39 41.90 -20.34
N SER A 151 16.20 40.99 -21.29
CA SER A 151 17.30 40.52 -22.13
C SER A 151 16.76 39.93 -23.43
N ALA A 152 17.13 40.57 -24.54
CA ALA A 152 16.81 40.20 -25.92
C ALA A 152 17.53 38.90 -26.37
N PRO A 153 17.11 38.31 -27.51
CA PRO A 153 17.09 36.86 -27.72
C PRO A 153 18.34 36.34 -28.42
N SER A 154 18.62 35.05 -28.25
CA SER A 154 19.38 34.29 -29.24
C SER A 154 18.93 32.84 -29.30
N SER A 155 18.36 32.49 -30.45
CA SER A 155 18.37 31.16 -31.08
C SER A 155 19.04 31.41 -32.44
N PRO A 156 19.90 30.54 -33.02
CA PRO A 156 19.53 29.15 -33.35
C PRO A 156 20.64 28.08 -33.23
N GLN A 157 20.18 26.82 -33.33
CA GLN A 157 20.92 25.56 -33.52
C GLN A 157 22.15 25.65 -34.47
N PRO A 158 23.04 24.65 -34.36
CA PRO A 158 23.38 23.88 -35.56
C PRO A 158 23.18 22.36 -35.44
N VAL A 159 22.86 21.83 -36.61
CA VAL A 159 22.68 20.45 -37.06
C VAL A 159 24.01 19.82 -37.47
N HIS A 160 24.22 18.53 -37.17
CA HIS A 160 25.11 17.61 -37.92
C HIS A 160 24.46 16.21 -37.83
N LYS A 161 23.86 15.62 -38.89
CA LYS A 161 24.43 14.81 -40.01
C LYS A 161 25.51 13.81 -39.53
N ALA A 162 25.63 12.56 -39.97
CA ALA A 162 24.83 11.54 -40.67
C ALA A 162 25.78 10.31 -40.82
N ALA A 163 25.23 9.09 -40.96
CA ALA A 163 25.85 7.84 -41.45
C ALA A 163 26.93 7.17 -40.54
N THR A 164 27.01 5.84 -40.42
CA THR A 164 27.04 4.85 -41.51
C THR A 164 26.53 3.48 -41.05
N ALA A 165 25.79 2.81 -41.93
CA ALA A 165 25.38 1.41 -41.83
C ALA A 165 26.44 0.48 -42.45
N GLN A 166 26.61 -0.73 -41.90
CA GLN A 166 27.12 -1.88 -42.64
C GLN A 166 26.42 -3.17 -42.19
N ALA A 167 26.06 -3.95 -43.19
CA ALA A 167 25.20 -5.13 -43.16
C ALA A 167 26.02 -6.44 -43.20
N VAL A 168 25.26 -7.56 -43.19
CA VAL A 168 25.58 -8.94 -43.60
C VAL A 168 26.32 -9.83 -42.58
N THR A 169 25.99 -11.09 -42.29
CA THR A 169 25.02 -12.09 -42.81
C THR A 169 24.93 -13.27 -41.81
N PRO A 170 23.95 -14.18 -41.96
CA PRO A 170 23.53 -15.17 -40.95
C PRO A 170 24.18 -16.55 -41.13
N LYS A 171 24.22 -17.35 -40.06
CA LYS A 171 24.35 -18.81 -40.17
C LYS A 171 23.67 -19.54 -39.00
N SER A 172 22.69 -20.36 -39.35
CA SER A 172 22.13 -21.49 -38.60
C SER A 172 22.22 -22.69 -39.57
N PRO A 173 21.85 -23.95 -39.25
CA PRO A 173 21.80 -24.72 -37.98
C PRO A 173 22.66 -26.00 -38.06
N THR A 174 22.97 -26.67 -36.94
CA THR A 174 23.12 -28.14 -36.98
C THR A 174 22.72 -28.82 -35.66
N THR A 175 21.79 -29.75 -35.84
CA THR A 175 21.27 -30.85 -35.03
C THR A 175 22.35 -31.69 -34.33
N SER A 176 22.05 -32.17 -33.12
CA SER A 176 22.37 -33.55 -32.74
C SER A 176 21.46 -34.05 -31.62
N SER A 177 20.70 -35.07 -31.97
CA SER A 177 19.95 -35.99 -31.12
C SER A 177 20.89 -36.91 -30.35
N SER A 178 20.54 -37.23 -29.10
CA SER A 178 20.83 -38.57 -28.55
C SER A 178 19.93 -38.89 -27.35
N SER A 179 19.51 -40.14 -27.35
CA SER A 179 18.46 -40.79 -26.59
C SER A 179 18.91 -41.38 -25.24
N LEU A 180 17.93 -41.51 -24.33
CA LEU A 180 17.75 -42.44 -23.20
C LEU A 180 18.96 -43.19 -22.60
N THR A 181 19.16 -43.09 -21.29
CA THR A 181 18.78 -44.13 -20.29
C THR A 181 19.38 -43.83 -18.89
N SER A 182 18.59 -44.12 -17.86
CA SER A 182 18.91 -44.17 -16.41
C SER A 182 19.82 -45.37 -16.07
N PRO A 183 20.58 -45.44 -14.94
CA PRO A 183 20.01 -45.44 -13.58
C PRO A 183 20.84 -44.81 -12.43
N THR A 184 20.09 -44.41 -11.39
CA THR A 184 20.36 -44.40 -9.93
C THR A 184 21.74 -44.02 -9.39
N SER A 185 21.81 -42.82 -8.75
CA SER A 185 22.77 -42.46 -7.69
C SER A 185 22.21 -41.27 -6.84
N PRO A 186 22.73 -41.01 -5.62
CA PRO A 186 22.05 -40.48 -4.41
C PRO A 186 21.64 -38.99 -4.52
N PRO A 187 20.86 -38.40 -3.58
CA PRO A 187 19.92 -37.31 -3.88
C PRO A 187 20.63 -36.11 -4.51
N LYS A 188 20.46 -35.98 -5.84
CA LYS A 188 21.03 -34.88 -6.61
C LYS A 188 20.34 -33.60 -6.17
N LYS A 189 21.13 -32.62 -5.73
CA LYS A 189 20.70 -31.25 -5.48
C LYS A 189 19.95 -30.74 -6.72
N VAL A 190 18.63 -30.65 -6.60
CA VAL A 190 17.75 -30.29 -7.73
C VAL A 190 18.10 -28.86 -8.14
N ARG A 191 18.37 -28.63 -9.43
CA ARG A 191 18.58 -27.28 -9.95
C ARG A 191 17.25 -26.54 -9.91
N THR A 192 17.27 -25.32 -9.38
CA THR A 192 16.08 -24.49 -9.24
C THR A 192 16.15 -23.22 -10.08
N THR A 193 14.99 -22.75 -10.54
CA THR A 193 14.78 -21.49 -11.27
C THR A 193 13.82 -20.58 -10.50
N THR A 194 13.62 -19.36 -11.02
CA THR A 194 12.63 -18.39 -10.54
C THR A 194 11.56 -18.17 -11.60
N VAL A 195 10.30 -18.24 -11.20
CA VAL A 195 9.14 -18.02 -12.05
C VAL A 195 8.49 -16.69 -11.67
N ASN A 196 8.31 -15.81 -12.65
CA ASN A 196 7.60 -14.55 -12.49
C ASN A 196 6.30 -14.61 -13.30
N LEU A 197 5.20 -14.21 -12.67
CA LEU A 197 3.86 -14.17 -13.24
C LEU A 197 3.19 -12.87 -12.84
N GLU A 198 2.27 -12.38 -13.65
CA GLU A 198 1.43 -11.24 -13.32
C GLU A 198 0.01 -11.44 -13.85
N SER A 199 -0.97 -10.90 -13.14
CA SER A 199 -2.37 -10.91 -13.57
C SER A 199 -3.11 -9.70 -13.02
N GLN A 200 -4.12 -9.23 -13.73
CA GLN A 200 -4.94 -8.07 -13.35
C GLN A 200 -6.32 -8.52 -12.88
N PHE A 201 -6.86 -7.83 -11.88
CA PHE A 201 -8.15 -8.09 -11.26
C PHE A 201 -8.96 -6.80 -11.10
N LEU A 202 -10.26 -6.87 -11.36
CA LEU A 202 -11.21 -5.77 -11.17
C LEU A 202 -11.74 -5.77 -9.75
N CYS A 203 -10.86 -5.45 -8.79
CA CYS A 203 -11.19 -5.37 -7.37
C CYS A 203 -10.15 -4.51 -6.63
N THR A 204 -10.48 -4.08 -5.41
CA THR A 204 -9.54 -3.39 -4.52
C THR A 204 -8.41 -4.31 -4.07
N ALA A 205 -7.26 -3.75 -3.67
CA ALA A 205 -6.17 -4.56 -3.12
C ALA A 205 -6.59 -5.30 -1.85
N SER A 206 -7.46 -4.71 -1.04
CA SER A 206 -8.05 -5.34 0.14
C SER A 206 -8.86 -6.58 -0.20
N ASP A 207 -9.71 -6.51 -1.23
CA ASP A 207 -10.54 -7.65 -1.62
C ASP A 207 -9.69 -8.81 -2.13
N LEU A 208 -8.68 -8.53 -2.95
CA LEU A 208 -7.77 -9.55 -3.43
C LEU A 208 -6.93 -10.15 -2.29
N TYR A 209 -6.42 -9.30 -1.39
CA TYR A 209 -5.66 -9.72 -0.23
C TYR A 209 -6.46 -10.63 0.70
N ASP A 210 -7.70 -10.24 1.02
CA ASP A 210 -8.62 -11.06 1.82
C ASP A 210 -8.99 -12.35 1.08
N THR A 211 -9.21 -12.31 -0.24
CA THR A 211 -9.51 -13.52 -1.04
C THR A 211 -8.39 -14.56 -0.99
N LEU A 212 -7.14 -14.13 -0.79
CA LEU A 212 -5.98 -15.01 -0.67
C LEU A 212 -5.73 -15.54 0.75
N LEU A 213 -6.27 -14.90 1.78
CA LEU A 213 -5.94 -15.17 3.19
C LEU A 213 -7.14 -15.55 4.06
N ASN A 214 -8.37 -15.22 3.65
CA ASN A 214 -9.58 -15.59 4.35
C ASN A 214 -9.96 -17.02 3.99
N PRO A 215 -9.93 -17.99 4.93
CA PRO A 215 -10.21 -19.40 4.63
C PRO A 215 -11.56 -19.60 3.94
N ALA A 216 -12.58 -18.82 4.32
CA ALA A 216 -13.90 -18.90 3.69
C ALA A 216 -13.85 -18.52 2.21
N ARG A 217 -13.13 -17.45 1.86
CA ARG A 217 -12.93 -17.03 0.45
C ARG A 217 -12.01 -17.97 -0.30
N VAL A 218 -10.97 -18.50 0.36
CA VAL A 218 -10.08 -19.48 -0.26
C VAL A 218 -10.80 -20.75 -0.66
N ARG A 219 -11.75 -21.25 0.15
CA ARG A 219 -12.60 -22.40 -0.21
C ARG A 219 -13.35 -22.17 -1.53
N VAL A 220 -13.75 -20.94 -1.83
CA VAL A 220 -14.54 -20.59 -3.03
C VAL A 220 -13.74 -20.74 -4.32
N TRP A 221 -12.52 -20.20 -4.37
CA TRP A 221 -11.68 -20.27 -5.58
C TRP A 221 -10.88 -21.55 -5.68
N SER A 222 -10.38 -22.10 -4.57
CA SER A 222 -9.65 -23.37 -4.56
C SER A 222 -10.55 -24.60 -4.78
N LYS A 223 -11.87 -24.43 -4.59
CA LYS A 223 -12.88 -25.50 -4.59
C LYS A 223 -12.59 -26.61 -3.56
N ASP A 224 -11.81 -26.30 -2.53
CA ASP A 224 -11.47 -27.22 -1.45
C ASP A 224 -12.20 -26.82 -0.17
N SER A 225 -13.31 -27.51 0.11
CA SER A 225 -14.16 -27.27 1.27
C SER A 225 -13.48 -27.52 2.61
N LYS A 226 -12.37 -28.26 2.65
CA LYS A 226 -11.61 -28.59 3.86
C LYS A 226 -10.52 -27.59 4.18
N THR A 227 -10.34 -26.55 3.35
CA THR A 227 -9.30 -25.54 3.58
C THR A 227 -9.58 -24.78 4.86
N ASP A 228 -8.76 -24.97 5.88
CA ASP A 228 -8.83 -24.21 7.12
C ASP A 228 -7.40 -23.86 7.56
N PHE A 229 -7.18 -22.59 7.87
CA PHE A 229 -5.88 -22.08 8.30
C PHE A 229 -6.04 -20.72 8.97
N VAL A 230 -5.00 -20.30 9.69
CA VAL A 230 -4.93 -18.95 10.26
C VAL A 230 -3.91 -18.15 9.48
N ALA A 231 -4.33 -17.03 8.87
CA ALA A 231 -3.46 -16.16 8.10
C ALA A 231 -2.56 -15.30 9.01
N LYS A 232 -1.57 -15.94 9.64
CA LYS A 232 -0.57 -15.29 10.48
C LYS A 232 0.82 -15.79 10.17
N LYS A 233 1.81 -14.92 10.37
CA LYS A 233 3.23 -15.26 10.21
C LYS A 233 3.59 -16.47 11.08
N GLY A 234 4.21 -17.47 10.46
CA GLY A 234 4.62 -18.73 11.08
C GLY A 234 3.60 -19.86 10.94
N GLU A 235 2.32 -19.56 10.68
CA GLU A 235 1.27 -20.57 10.63
C GLU A 235 1.32 -21.39 9.33
N PRO A 236 1.03 -22.70 9.40
CA PRO A 236 0.95 -23.55 8.23
C PRO A 236 -0.39 -23.39 7.50
N TYR A 237 -0.39 -23.77 6.22
CA TYR A 237 -1.61 -23.90 5.43
C TYR A 237 -1.51 -25.09 4.47
N ILE A 238 -2.66 -25.61 4.08
CA ILE A 238 -2.80 -26.69 3.11
C ILE A 238 -3.88 -26.28 2.10
N LEU A 239 -3.60 -26.50 0.82
CA LEU A 239 -4.52 -26.20 -0.28
C LEU A 239 -4.65 -27.41 -1.21
N PHE A 240 -5.76 -27.46 -1.95
CA PHE A 240 -6.04 -28.47 -2.97
C PHE A 240 -5.91 -29.89 -2.43
N SER A 241 -6.58 -30.16 -1.30
CA SER A 241 -6.66 -31.46 -0.64
C SER A 241 -5.28 -32.07 -0.35
N GLY A 242 -4.31 -31.23 0.01
CA GLY A 242 -2.95 -31.67 0.35
C GLY A 242 -1.97 -31.73 -0.83
N ALA A 243 -2.38 -31.32 -2.02
CA ALA A 243 -1.45 -31.20 -3.16
C ALA A 243 -0.46 -30.05 -2.97
N VAL A 244 -0.85 -29.00 -2.25
CA VAL A 244 0.01 -27.86 -1.90
C VAL A 244 0.01 -27.66 -0.39
N SER A 245 1.19 -27.46 0.19
CA SER A 245 1.36 -27.11 1.60
C SER A 245 2.39 -26.01 1.77
N GLY A 246 2.36 -25.32 2.90
CA GLY A 246 3.23 -24.19 3.12
C GLY A 246 3.10 -23.56 4.49
N THR A 247 3.84 -22.48 4.70
CA THR A 247 3.78 -21.63 5.90
C THR A 247 3.83 -20.16 5.50
N PHE A 248 3.10 -19.31 6.22
CA PHE A 248 3.15 -17.86 6.00
C PHE A 248 4.45 -17.28 6.59
N VAL A 249 5.17 -16.49 5.80
CA VAL A 249 6.48 -15.94 6.18
C VAL A 249 6.39 -14.46 6.52
N ASP A 250 5.72 -13.68 5.68
CA ASP A 250 5.57 -12.24 5.86
C ASP A 250 4.25 -11.78 5.25
N LEU A 251 3.50 -10.95 5.98
CA LEU A 251 2.18 -10.48 5.60
C LEU A 251 2.16 -8.97 5.78
N VAL A 252 2.21 -8.24 4.66
CA VAL A 252 2.01 -6.80 4.64
C VAL A 252 0.59 -6.54 4.17
N PRO A 253 -0.26 -5.92 5.00
CA PRO A 253 -1.68 -5.70 4.69
C PRO A 253 -1.88 -5.09 3.30
N CYS A 254 -2.79 -5.67 2.52
CA CYS A 254 -3.26 -5.16 1.23
C CYS A 254 -2.13 -4.89 0.20
N SER A 255 -0.97 -5.54 0.34
CA SER A 255 0.19 -5.22 -0.49
C SER A 255 1.10 -6.40 -0.76
N LYS A 256 1.46 -7.21 0.25
CA LYS A 256 2.43 -8.29 0.05
C LYS A 256 2.12 -9.52 0.89
N ILE A 257 2.18 -10.69 0.27
CA ILE A 257 2.07 -11.99 0.94
C ILE A 257 3.29 -12.80 0.56
N THR A 258 4.12 -13.16 1.54
CA THR A 258 5.25 -14.06 1.34
C THR A 258 4.98 -15.36 2.08
N LYS A 259 5.09 -16.48 1.39
CA LYS A 259 4.82 -17.81 1.96
C LYS A 259 5.74 -18.87 1.39
N LYS A 260 6.07 -19.88 2.21
CA LYS A 260 6.64 -21.13 1.72
C LYS A 260 5.55 -21.90 1.00
N TRP A 261 5.88 -22.49 -0.14
CA TRP A 261 4.95 -23.18 -1.01
C TRP A 261 5.61 -24.44 -1.55
N LYS A 262 4.99 -25.58 -1.30
CA LYS A 262 5.53 -26.88 -1.66
C LYS A 262 4.45 -27.73 -2.30
N VAL A 263 4.73 -28.21 -3.51
CA VAL A 263 3.92 -29.23 -4.16
C VAL A 263 4.22 -30.58 -3.55
N LYS A 264 3.19 -31.41 -3.38
CA LYS A 264 3.35 -32.81 -2.95
C LYS A 264 4.31 -33.55 -3.87
N GLY A 265 5.32 -34.18 -3.30
CA GLY A 265 6.36 -34.92 -4.04
C GLY A 265 7.64 -34.11 -4.32
N TRP A 266 7.63 -32.79 -4.14
CA TRP A 266 8.86 -32.00 -4.25
C TRP A 266 9.78 -32.23 -3.05
N ALA A 267 11.09 -32.19 -3.26
CA ALA A 267 12.07 -32.33 -2.18
C ALA A 267 12.06 -31.09 -1.27
N GLU A 268 12.22 -29.91 -1.86
CA GLU A 268 12.31 -28.63 -1.16
C GLU A 268 11.05 -27.77 -1.37
N ALA A 269 10.80 -26.85 -0.44
CA ALA A 269 9.73 -25.87 -0.55
C ALA A 269 10.24 -24.61 -1.27
N SER A 270 9.48 -24.15 -2.26
CA SER A 270 9.72 -22.86 -2.91
C SER A 270 9.24 -21.71 -2.01
N THR A 271 9.68 -20.50 -2.33
CA THR A 271 9.20 -19.28 -1.69
C THR A 271 8.38 -18.50 -2.71
N VAL A 272 7.09 -18.28 -2.40
CA VAL A 272 6.17 -17.50 -3.21
C VAL A 272 6.00 -16.13 -2.56
N THR A 273 6.27 -15.10 -3.34
CA THR A 273 5.99 -13.71 -2.98
C THR A 273 4.92 -13.17 -3.92
N ILE A 274 3.78 -12.81 -3.36
CA ILE A 274 2.68 -12.15 -4.05
C ILE A 274 2.76 -10.66 -3.71
N THR A 275 2.76 -9.81 -4.72
CA THR A 275 2.62 -8.35 -4.58
C THR A 275 1.28 -7.93 -5.16
N ILE A 276 0.61 -6.99 -4.50
CA ILE A 276 -0.66 -6.42 -4.92
C ILE A 276 -0.44 -4.92 -5.04
N ASP A 277 -0.54 -4.43 -6.26
CA ASP A 277 -0.36 -3.03 -6.60
C ASP A 277 -1.67 -2.52 -7.20
N GLU A 278 -2.31 -1.54 -6.57
CA GLU A 278 -3.48 -0.88 -7.16
C GLU A 278 -3.01 -0.05 -8.35
N PHE A 279 -3.71 -0.21 -9.48
CA PHE A 279 -3.52 0.63 -10.64
C PHE A 279 -4.90 1.18 -10.99
N ASP A 280 -5.00 2.52 -11.01
CA ASP A 280 -6.26 3.22 -11.29
C ASP A 280 -7.35 3.02 -10.21
N ASP A 281 -8.51 3.63 -10.41
CA ASP A 281 -9.64 3.63 -9.46
C ASP A 281 -10.38 2.29 -9.34
N VAL A 282 -10.14 1.34 -10.27
CA VAL A 282 -11.01 0.17 -10.49
C VAL A 282 -10.27 -1.18 -10.46
N GLY A 283 -8.93 -1.18 -10.52
CA GLY A 283 -8.14 -2.40 -10.72
C GLY A 283 -6.95 -2.57 -9.78
N CYS A 284 -6.56 -3.83 -9.55
CA CYS A 284 -5.27 -4.14 -8.94
C CYS A 284 -4.53 -5.21 -9.74
N LYS A 285 -3.19 -5.10 -9.73
CA LYS A 285 -2.28 -6.03 -10.37
C LYS A 285 -1.66 -6.92 -9.30
N MET A 286 -1.78 -8.23 -9.51
CA MET A 286 -1.14 -9.25 -8.71
C MET A 286 0.15 -9.69 -9.39
N GLY A 287 1.30 -9.37 -8.81
CA GLY A 287 2.59 -9.95 -9.19
C GLY A 287 2.87 -11.20 -8.36
N VAL A 288 3.37 -12.27 -8.97
CA VAL A 288 3.79 -13.49 -8.29
C VAL A 288 5.20 -13.84 -8.67
N VAL A 289 6.08 -13.93 -7.68
CA VAL A 289 7.47 -14.36 -7.83
C VAL A 289 7.66 -15.65 -7.04
N ILE A 290 8.02 -16.73 -7.72
CA ILE A 290 8.22 -18.05 -7.13
C ILE A 290 9.69 -18.42 -7.26
N ARG A 291 10.40 -18.48 -6.14
CA ARG A 291 11.82 -18.84 -6.09
C ARG A 291 11.99 -20.26 -5.61
N GLY A 292 12.89 -21.01 -6.23
CA GLY A 292 13.18 -22.40 -5.84
C GLY A 292 12.30 -23.42 -6.55
N VAL A 293 11.87 -23.13 -7.79
CA VAL A 293 11.09 -24.06 -8.62
C VAL A 293 12.05 -25.02 -9.31
N PRO A 294 11.86 -26.35 -9.28
CA PRO A 294 12.66 -27.27 -10.08
C PRO A 294 12.61 -26.90 -11.57
N VAL A 295 13.76 -26.87 -12.25
CA VAL A 295 13.84 -26.42 -13.66
C VAL A 295 12.88 -27.18 -14.58
N ASP A 296 12.73 -28.48 -14.37
CA ASP A 296 11.86 -29.34 -15.20
C ASP A 296 10.36 -29.07 -14.99
N GLU A 297 10.00 -28.40 -13.89
CA GLU A 297 8.62 -28.11 -13.51
C GLU A 297 8.18 -26.68 -13.86
N GLU A 298 9.08 -25.83 -14.36
CA GLU A 298 8.79 -24.41 -14.61
C GLU A 298 7.54 -24.20 -15.47
N GLY A 299 7.44 -24.90 -16.61
CA GLY A 299 6.31 -24.77 -17.52
C GLY A 299 4.98 -25.27 -16.91
N VAL A 300 5.06 -26.30 -16.07
CA VAL A 300 3.90 -26.86 -15.35
C VAL A 300 3.42 -25.88 -14.29
N VAL A 301 4.33 -25.27 -13.52
CA VAL A 301 4.01 -24.28 -12.50
C VAL A 301 3.31 -23.07 -13.11
N LYS A 302 3.83 -22.51 -14.21
CA LYS A 302 3.19 -21.36 -14.90
C LYS A 302 1.75 -21.68 -15.29
N ARG A 303 1.53 -22.82 -15.96
CA ARG A 303 0.19 -23.27 -16.38
C ARG A 303 -0.75 -23.49 -15.19
N ASN A 304 -0.25 -24.11 -14.13
CA ASN A 304 -1.04 -24.41 -12.94
C ASN A 304 -1.41 -23.16 -12.16
N TRP A 305 -0.52 -22.16 -12.08
CA TRP A 305 -0.85 -20.89 -11.45
C TRP A 305 -1.96 -20.14 -12.20
N GLU A 306 -1.91 -20.15 -13.53
CA GLU A 306 -2.99 -19.58 -14.35
C GLU A 306 -4.33 -20.29 -14.07
N GLY A 307 -4.35 -21.63 -14.21
CA GLY A 307 -5.59 -22.41 -14.15
C GLY A 307 -6.16 -22.65 -12.75
N TYR A 308 -5.31 -22.70 -11.70
CA TYR A 308 -5.76 -23.01 -10.34
C TYR A 308 -5.77 -21.80 -9.40
N TYR A 309 -5.08 -20.72 -9.72
CA TYR A 309 -5.07 -19.50 -8.91
C TYR A 309 -5.74 -18.35 -9.65
N PHE A 310 -5.16 -17.84 -10.74
CA PHE A 310 -5.64 -16.60 -11.36
C PHE A 310 -7.06 -16.70 -11.91
N GLU A 311 -7.35 -17.69 -12.77
CA GLU A 311 -8.70 -17.85 -13.33
C GLU A 311 -9.77 -18.13 -12.26
N PRO A 312 -9.56 -19.07 -11.31
CA PRO A 312 -10.55 -19.31 -10.27
C PRO A 312 -10.73 -18.13 -9.31
N ILE A 313 -9.66 -17.40 -8.96
CA ILE A 313 -9.76 -16.19 -8.13
C ILE A 313 -10.58 -15.14 -8.85
N ARG A 314 -10.31 -14.90 -10.14
CA ARG A 314 -11.05 -13.93 -10.95
C ARG A 314 -12.56 -14.23 -10.94
N GLY A 315 -12.94 -15.49 -11.17
CA GLY A 315 -14.34 -15.90 -11.11
C GLY A 315 -14.93 -16.03 -9.69
N ALA A 316 -14.10 -15.98 -8.65
CA ALA A 316 -14.55 -16.03 -7.25
C ALA A 316 -14.76 -14.65 -6.64
N LEU A 317 -14.07 -13.60 -7.12
CA LEU A 317 -14.16 -12.26 -6.55
C LEU A 317 -15.60 -11.77 -6.41
N GLU A 318 -16.43 -11.97 -7.44
CA GLU A 318 -17.86 -11.61 -7.39
C GLU A 318 -18.62 -12.38 -6.30
N ARG A 319 -18.37 -13.69 -6.19
CA ARG A 319 -19.00 -14.58 -5.20
C ARG A 319 -18.49 -14.34 -3.77
N CYS A 320 -17.30 -13.77 -3.63
CA CYS A 320 -16.69 -13.46 -2.35
C CYS A 320 -17.19 -12.15 -1.74
N LYS A 321 -17.91 -11.30 -2.49
CA LYS A 321 -18.45 -10.02 -1.99
C LYS A 321 -19.39 -10.22 -0.80
N ASP A 322 -20.17 -11.30 -0.82
CA ASP A 322 -21.12 -11.65 0.25
C ASP A 322 -20.43 -12.27 1.47
N ILE A 323 -19.17 -12.72 1.34
CA ILE A 323 -18.40 -13.29 2.44
C ILE A 323 -17.73 -12.12 3.17
N PRO A 324 -18.04 -11.90 4.46
CA PRO A 324 -17.44 -10.81 5.23
C PRO A 324 -15.91 -10.89 5.21
N LYS A 325 -15.26 -9.73 5.09
CA LYS A 325 -13.80 -9.64 5.26
C LYS A 325 -13.44 -10.03 6.69
N VAL A 326 -12.48 -10.93 6.83
CA VAL A 326 -12.09 -11.44 8.15
C VAL A 326 -10.86 -10.69 8.63
N THR A 327 -11.00 -9.97 9.74
CA THR A 327 -9.84 -9.55 10.53
C THR A 327 -9.09 -10.81 11.00
N PRO A 328 -7.77 -10.94 10.81
CA PRO A 328 -7.03 -12.09 11.29
C PRO A 328 -7.02 -12.10 12.83
N VAL A 329 -8.02 -12.73 13.44
CA VAL A 329 -8.23 -12.80 14.90
C VAL A 329 -6.91 -13.07 15.63
N VAL A 330 -6.30 -12.05 16.23
CA VAL A 330 -5.25 -12.24 17.23
C VAL A 330 -5.96 -12.70 18.50
N SER A 331 -5.72 -13.96 18.88
CA SER A 331 -6.18 -14.49 20.16
C SER A 331 -5.53 -13.69 21.29
N GLY A 332 -6.27 -12.72 21.82
CA GLY A 332 -6.01 -12.15 23.13
C GLY A 332 -6.03 -13.28 24.17
N LYS A 333 -5.06 -13.25 25.09
CA LYS A 333 -4.88 -14.21 26.18
C LYS A 333 -6.21 -14.59 26.81
N LYS A 334 -6.54 -15.90 26.81
CA LYS A 334 -7.55 -16.48 27.70
C LYS A 334 -7.09 -16.28 29.15
N GLY A 335 -7.64 -15.27 29.81
CA GLY A 335 -7.83 -15.27 31.25
C GLY A 335 -8.98 -16.20 31.61
N SER A 336 -8.75 -17.01 32.63
CA SER A 336 -9.56 -18.12 33.14
C SER A 336 -10.94 -17.73 33.71
N SER A 337 -11.85 -18.71 33.71
CA SER A 337 -13.05 -18.96 34.58
C SER A 337 -14.15 -17.89 34.58
N ASP A 338 -15.43 -18.18 34.33
CA ASP A 338 -16.29 -19.16 35.01
C ASP A 338 -17.54 -19.57 34.19
N GLY A 339 -18.01 -20.81 34.45
CA GLY A 339 -19.38 -21.07 34.91
C GLY A 339 -20.58 -20.76 34.02
N TRP A 340 -21.21 -21.82 33.52
CA TRP A 340 -22.58 -21.88 33.00
C TRP A 340 -23.68 -21.16 33.81
N ARG A 341 -24.66 -20.56 33.11
CA ARG A 341 -26.15 -20.61 33.29
C ARG A 341 -26.77 -19.71 32.20
N GLY A 342 -27.68 -20.16 31.34
CA GLY A 342 -28.99 -20.72 31.64
C GLY A 342 -30.03 -19.68 31.22
N TRP A 343 -30.69 -19.91 30.08
CA TRP A 343 -31.81 -19.11 29.58
C TRP A 343 -33.00 -19.25 30.53
N ASP A 344 -33.49 -18.14 31.10
CA ASP A 344 -34.86 -18.07 31.59
C ASP A 344 -35.40 -16.64 31.51
N ALA A 345 -36.62 -16.54 31.01
CA ALA A 345 -37.37 -15.32 30.82
C ALA A 345 -38.15 -14.95 32.08
N GLY A 346 -38.37 -13.66 32.31
CA GLY A 346 -39.53 -13.22 33.12
C GLY A 346 -39.33 -11.99 33.99
N LYS A 347 -39.97 -10.89 33.56
CA LYS A 347 -40.71 -9.86 34.34
C LYS A 347 -40.10 -9.29 35.64
N GLY A 348 -40.10 -7.96 35.72
CA GLY A 348 -40.52 -7.26 36.95
C GLY A 348 -39.84 -5.93 37.27
N LYS A 349 -40.52 -4.83 36.93
CA LYS A 349 -40.64 -3.53 37.63
C LYS A 349 -39.47 -2.99 38.48
N GLY A 350 -38.97 -1.82 38.04
CA GLY A 350 -39.02 -0.55 38.77
C GLY A 350 -38.08 -0.33 39.97
N VAL A 351 -37.28 0.75 39.92
CA VAL A 351 -37.26 1.89 40.87
C VAL A 351 -36.10 2.84 40.50
N GLU A 352 -36.38 4.13 40.68
CA GLU A 352 -35.58 5.33 40.42
C GLU A 352 -34.30 5.51 41.26
N SER A 353 -33.59 6.59 40.90
CA SER A 353 -32.49 7.29 41.59
C SER A 353 -31.11 6.69 41.36
N GLY A 354 -30.08 7.41 40.93
CA GLY A 354 -29.78 8.83 41.02
C GLY A 354 -28.31 8.90 41.47
N GLY A 355 -27.43 9.59 40.74
CA GLY A 355 -26.07 9.78 41.23
C GLY A 355 -24.99 9.99 40.18
N LEU A 356 -24.41 11.19 40.24
CA LEU A 356 -23.30 11.74 39.48
C LEU A 356 -22.00 10.90 39.46
N SER A 357 -21.29 11.06 38.34
CA SER A 357 -19.86 11.40 38.19
C SER A 357 -18.88 10.98 39.29
N VAL A 358 -17.88 10.16 38.93
CA VAL A 358 -16.50 10.30 39.44
C VAL A 358 -15.50 9.99 38.33
N TYR A 359 -15.06 11.05 37.63
CA TYR A 359 -13.69 11.15 37.13
C TYR A 359 -12.77 11.27 38.36
N ALA A 360 -11.90 10.28 38.61
CA ALA A 360 -10.62 10.46 39.29
C ALA A 360 -9.92 9.09 39.48
N LYS A 361 -8.59 9.11 39.36
CA LYS A 361 -7.60 8.01 39.52
C LYS A 361 -7.26 7.34 38.18
N ALA A 362 -6.07 7.48 37.58
CA ALA A 362 -4.78 7.85 38.13
C ALA A 362 -3.88 8.53 37.07
N ALA A 363 -3.35 9.69 37.42
CA ALA A 363 -2.23 10.34 36.77
C ALA A 363 -1.10 10.45 37.81
N VAL A 364 -0.23 9.44 37.92
CA VAL A 364 1.06 9.53 38.63
C VAL A 364 2.01 8.44 38.08
N VAL A 365 2.61 8.63 36.90
CA VAL A 365 3.96 8.11 36.56
C VAL A 365 4.56 8.94 35.42
N VAL A 366 4.77 10.24 35.63
CA VAL A 366 5.68 11.06 34.80
C VAL A 366 6.31 12.09 35.72
N VAL A 367 7.43 11.77 36.37
CA VAL A 367 8.42 12.77 36.92
C VAL A 367 9.79 12.13 37.21
N VAL A 368 9.96 10.81 37.31
CA VAL A 368 11.25 10.25 37.81
C VAL A 368 12.39 10.13 36.78
N VAL A 369 12.21 10.49 35.50
CA VAL A 369 13.29 10.41 34.49
C VAL A 369 14.04 11.73 34.27
N ALA A 370 13.59 12.86 34.87
CA ALA A 370 14.22 14.17 34.66
C ALA A 370 15.31 14.56 35.70
N ILE A 371 15.57 13.74 36.73
CA ILE A 371 16.56 14.06 37.78
C ILE A 371 17.83 13.19 37.70
N LEU A 372 17.92 12.23 36.77
CA LEU A 372 19.08 11.33 36.66
C LEU A 372 20.06 11.67 35.50
N VAL A 373 19.81 12.75 34.75
CA VAL A 373 20.72 13.22 33.68
C VAL A 373 21.53 14.47 34.10
N ALA A 374 21.23 15.10 35.24
CA ALA A 374 21.96 16.28 35.72
C ALA A 374 23.15 15.96 36.66
N THR A 375 23.40 14.69 36.99
CA THR A 375 24.47 14.29 37.94
C THR A 375 25.66 13.55 37.30
N ILE A 376 25.72 13.44 35.97
CA ILE A 376 26.84 12.78 35.24
C ILE A 376 27.66 13.77 34.38
N ALA A 377 27.26 15.05 34.31
CA ALA A 377 28.00 16.10 33.57
C ALA A 377 28.91 16.98 34.46
N GLY A 378 29.13 16.63 35.72
CA GLY A 378 29.92 17.40 36.70
C GLY A 378 31.18 16.71 37.22
N SER A 379 31.70 15.71 36.53
CA SER A 379 32.92 15.00 36.97
C SER A 379 33.72 14.49 35.78
N ARG A 380 34.38 15.41 35.07
CA ARG A 380 35.65 15.19 34.34
C ARG A 380 36.20 16.56 33.95
N LEU A 381 37.12 17.03 34.79
CA LEU A 381 38.36 17.67 34.35
C LEU A 381 39.10 16.74 33.37
#